data_AF-A0A7S2UZV5-F1
#
_entry.id   AF-A0A7S2UZV5-F1
#
_cell.length_a   1.000
_cell.length_b   1.000
_cell.length_c   1.000
_cell.angle_alpha   90.00
_cell.angle_beta   90.00
_cell.angle_gamma   90.00
#
_symmetry.space_group_name_H-M   'P 1'
#
loop_
_entity.id
_entity.type
_entity.pdbx_description
1 polymer ?
#
loop_
_entity_poly.entity_id
_entity_poly.type
_entity_poly.pdbx_seq_one_letter_code
_entity_poly.pdbx_strand_id
1 'polypeptide(L)'
;GIADTDSDFDGTPNCNDGCPTDANKLAVGICGCGVADTDSDFDGTPNCNDGCPSDTNKLAAGICGCGVADTDSDNDGIPNCNDGCPVDFLKTSPGVCGCGVADTDSDNDGSPDCQEQCPNDINKNAPGLCGCGTPDTDSDGDGTPDCTDNCPFNAIKVQPGSCGCATVDTDSDGDGTPDCNDGCPSDSFKVAVGVCGCGASDVDSDGDSTPNCNDLCPSDNGKVAPGTCGCGVADTDSDNDGTPNCNDDCPSDAGKIDPGTCGCGVSDADTDGDNTPDCQDLCPTDPTKTSPMICPCGIPNTDTDGDDTPDCQEQCDTDPNKTVPGVCGCGVADTDTDDDGLPDCQDTCPTDPLKITPGACGCGVIDNDTDGDDVADCIDGCPMDPDKIAPGTCGCLKEDADYDNDGNIMEDCDPIYPCMEDSDCPTDEDNPWLCDQEFCTTEPPNLGVSRRRGLRRRLQFSPPIFCYCYNPSLDVGRMPTAMDDLSKWSSNFGTSNKRR
;
A
#
# COMPACT_ATOMS: atom_id res chain seq x y z
N GLY A 1 -10.05 -72.29 184.45
CA GLY A 1 -10.12 -71.83 183.06
C GLY A 1 -8.72 -71.66 182.55
N ILE A 2 -8.47 -72.02 181.30
CA ILE A 2 -7.22 -71.66 180.61
C ILE A 2 -7.44 -70.23 180.08
N ALA A 3 -6.46 -69.34 180.28
CA ALA A 3 -6.50 -67.99 179.74
C ALA A 3 -6.35 -68.05 178.22
N ASP A 4 -7.21 -67.34 177.49
CA ASP A 4 -7.06 -67.15 176.05
C ASP A 4 -5.95 -66.12 175.80
N THR A 5 -5.07 -66.44 174.85
CA THR A 5 -3.92 -65.60 174.49
C THR A 5 -4.29 -64.74 173.29
N ASP A 6 -3.84 -63.50 173.31
CA ASP A 6 -3.81 -62.60 172.17
C ASP A 6 -2.41 -62.71 171.57
N SER A 7 -2.30 -63.35 170.41
CA SER A 7 -1.03 -63.78 169.81
C SER A 7 -0.28 -62.65 169.11
N ASP A 8 -0.97 -61.64 168.60
CA ASP A 8 -0.39 -60.49 167.91
C ASP A 8 -0.49 -59.18 168.71
N PHE A 9 -1.12 -59.24 169.88
CA PHE A 9 -1.18 -58.20 170.89
C PHE A 9 -1.95 -56.95 170.44
N ASP A 10 -2.96 -57.12 169.59
CA ASP A 10 -3.79 -56.01 169.11
C ASP A 10 -4.95 -55.64 170.05
N GLY A 11 -5.11 -56.42 171.12
CA GLY A 11 -6.14 -56.24 172.14
C GLY A 11 -7.35 -57.16 171.97
N THR A 12 -7.42 -57.98 170.92
CA THR A 12 -8.49 -58.95 170.69
C THR A 12 -7.98 -60.38 170.90
N PRO A 13 -8.56 -61.16 171.85
CA PRO A 13 -8.14 -62.54 172.07
C PRO A 13 -8.35 -63.40 170.82
N ASN A 14 -7.44 -64.33 170.55
CA ASN A 14 -7.43 -65.16 169.33
C ASN A 14 -8.77 -65.84 169.00
N CYS A 15 -9.61 -66.16 170.00
CA CYS A 15 -10.91 -66.79 169.74
C CYS A 15 -11.94 -65.86 169.07
N ASN A 16 -11.75 -64.54 169.17
CA ASN A 16 -12.63 -63.52 168.61
C ASN A 16 -11.95 -62.67 167.53
N ASP A 17 -10.68 -62.92 167.25
CA ASP A 17 -9.94 -62.26 166.20
C ASP A 17 -10.07 -63.05 164.88
N GLY A 18 -10.54 -62.38 163.83
CA GLY A 18 -10.61 -62.95 162.49
C GLY A 18 -9.25 -63.13 161.82
N CYS A 19 -8.21 -62.45 162.33
CA CYS A 19 -6.82 -62.63 161.93
C CYS A 19 -5.88 -62.70 163.14
N PRO A 20 -5.87 -63.83 163.89
CA PRO A 20 -5.15 -64.01 165.17
C PRO A 20 -3.62 -63.81 165.16
N THR A 21 -3.04 -63.38 164.05
CA THR A 21 -1.61 -63.17 163.86
C THR A 21 -1.29 -61.88 163.08
N ASP A 22 -2.28 -61.03 162.79
CA ASP A 22 -2.11 -59.74 162.11
C ASP A 22 -2.68 -58.60 162.96
N ALA A 23 -1.80 -57.98 163.74
CA ALA A 23 -2.18 -56.93 164.69
C ALA A 23 -2.83 -55.68 164.08
N ASN A 24 -2.84 -55.54 162.75
CA ASN A 24 -3.47 -54.41 162.07
C ASN A 24 -4.88 -54.72 161.56
N LYS A 25 -5.38 -55.95 161.72
CA LYS A 25 -6.62 -56.38 161.08
C LYS A 25 -7.41 -57.35 161.96
N LEU A 26 -8.57 -56.93 162.44
CA LEU A 26 -9.44 -57.79 163.28
C LEU A 26 -10.35 -58.75 162.49
N ALA A 27 -10.34 -58.66 161.15
CA ALA A 27 -11.17 -59.46 160.26
C ALA A 27 -10.43 -59.74 158.94
N VAL A 28 -10.60 -60.93 158.38
CA VAL A 28 -9.87 -61.42 157.18
C VAL A 28 -9.86 -60.44 156.00
N GLY A 29 -10.91 -59.62 155.82
CA GLY A 29 -11.01 -58.68 154.70
C GLY A 29 -10.94 -59.35 153.32
N ILE A 30 -10.69 -58.58 152.26
CA ILE A 30 -10.74 -59.05 150.87
C ILE A 30 -9.38 -59.64 150.43
N CYS A 31 -8.27 -59.05 150.89
CA CYS A 31 -6.90 -59.50 150.65
C CYS A 31 -6.42 -60.59 151.62
N GLY A 32 -7.24 -60.99 152.58
CA GLY A 32 -6.83 -61.89 153.66
C GLY A 32 -6.11 -61.18 154.82
N CYS A 33 -5.70 -61.97 155.81
CA CYS A 33 -4.89 -61.50 156.94
C CYS A 33 -3.43 -61.27 156.52
N GLY A 34 -2.78 -60.24 157.03
CA GLY A 34 -1.38 -59.89 156.76
C GLY A 34 -1.16 -59.00 155.53
N VAL A 35 -2.22 -58.66 154.80
CA VAL A 35 -2.18 -57.75 153.64
C VAL A 35 -3.27 -56.70 153.81
N ALA A 36 -2.87 -55.42 153.73
CA ALA A 36 -3.80 -54.31 153.81
C ALA A 36 -4.75 -54.33 152.60
N ASP A 37 -6.05 -54.11 152.83
CA ASP A 37 -7.05 -53.93 151.78
C ASP A 37 -6.95 -52.52 151.15
N THR A 38 -5.73 -52.05 150.91
CA THR A 38 -5.48 -50.73 150.31
C THR A 38 -5.91 -50.79 148.84
N ASP A 39 -6.76 -49.86 148.46
CA ASP A 39 -7.15 -49.57 147.09
C ASP A 39 -6.49 -48.23 146.74
N SER A 40 -5.41 -48.28 145.96
CA SER A 40 -4.53 -47.13 145.71
C SER A 40 -5.12 -46.12 144.73
N ASP A 41 -5.93 -46.59 143.78
CA ASP A 41 -6.54 -45.75 142.75
C ASP A 41 -8.03 -45.50 142.98
N PHE A 42 -8.64 -46.19 143.94
CA PHE A 42 -10.01 -46.03 144.38
C PHE A 42 -11.05 -46.53 143.37
N ASP A 43 -10.72 -47.58 142.62
CA ASP A 43 -11.63 -48.21 141.65
C ASP A 43 -12.60 -49.23 142.28
N GLY A 44 -12.40 -49.52 143.56
CA GLY A 44 -13.20 -50.45 144.35
C GLY A 44 -12.57 -51.83 144.49
N THR A 45 -11.43 -52.11 143.87
CA THR A 45 -10.68 -53.36 143.98
C THR A 45 -9.39 -53.14 144.76
N PRO A 46 -9.20 -53.79 145.92
CA PRO A 46 -7.94 -53.69 146.66
C PRO A 46 -6.74 -54.16 145.83
N ASN A 47 -5.60 -53.47 145.97
CA ASN A 47 -4.37 -53.69 145.20
C ASN A 47 -3.91 -55.15 145.10
N CYS A 48 -4.24 -55.99 146.09
CA CYS A 48 -3.88 -57.40 146.12
C CYS A 48 -4.60 -58.25 145.06
N ASN A 49 -5.78 -57.81 144.62
CA ASN A 49 -6.64 -58.47 143.64
C ASN A 49 -6.80 -57.65 142.36
N ASP A 50 -6.13 -56.51 142.27
CA ASP A 50 -6.12 -55.64 141.12
C ASP A 50 -4.86 -55.89 140.26
N GLY A 51 -5.07 -56.23 138.99
CA GLY A 51 -4.00 -56.41 138.01
C GLY A 51 -3.39 -55.10 137.50
N CYS A 52 -4.02 -53.95 137.79
CA CYS A 52 -3.51 -52.61 137.54
C CYS A 52 -3.72 -51.67 138.75
N PRO A 53 -2.99 -51.84 139.87
CA PRO A 53 -3.18 -51.13 141.16
C PRO A 53 -3.04 -49.59 141.17
N SER A 54 -3.01 -48.96 140.01
CA SER A 54 -2.83 -47.52 139.83
C SER A 54 -3.62 -46.98 138.64
N ASP A 55 -4.46 -47.79 138.00
CA ASP A 55 -5.33 -47.39 136.88
C ASP A 55 -6.81 -47.64 137.23
N THR A 56 -7.48 -46.56 137.63
CA THR A 56 -8.91 -46.54 137.98
C THR A 56 -9.88 -47.12 136.94
N ASN A 57 -9.44 -47.30 135.70
CA ASN A 57 -10.31 -47.75 134.61
C ASN A 57 -10.04 -49.21 134.21
N LYS A 58 -9.06 -49.89 134.80
CA LYS A 58 -8.70 -51.27 134.46
C LYS A 58 -8.39 -52.10 135.70
N LEU A 59 -9.00 -53.27 135.80
CA LEU A 59 -8.71 -54.27 136.84
C LEU A 59 -7.66 -55.31 136.40
N ALA A 60 -7.24 -55.27 135.15
CA ALA A 60 -6.23 -56.15 134.57
C ALA A 60 -5.54 -55.43 133.40
N ALA A 61 -4.25 -55.72 133.22
CA ALA A 61 -3.48 -55.16 132.11
C ALA A 61 -4.10 -55.58 130.78
N GLY A 62 -4.52 -54.58 129.98
CA GLY A 62 -5.00 -54.78 128.62
C GLY A 62 -3.85 -55.01 127.63
N ILE A 63 -4.16 -54.96 126.33
CA ILE A 63 -3.17 -55.08 125.25
C ILE A 63 -2.17 -53.92 125.30
N CYS A 64 -2.64 -52.72 125.68
CA CYS A 64 -1.83 -51.52 125.94
C CYS A 64 -1.27 -51.46 127.37
N GLY A 65 -1.47 -52.49 128.19
CA GLY A 65 -1.11 -52.50 129.60
C GLY A 65 -2.10 -51.72 130.49
N CYS A 66 -1.60 -51.23 131.62
CA CYS A 66 -2.31 -50.39 132.58
C CYS A 66 -2.04 -48.90 132.30
N GLY A 67 -3.04 -48.04 132.50
CA GLY A 67 -2.96 -46.59 132.36
C GLY A 67 -3.19 -46.06 130.94
N VAL A 68 -3.37 -46.94 129.95
CA VAL A 68 -3.65 -46.59 128.55
C VAL A 68 -4.87 -47.38 128.09
N ALA A 69 -5.91 -46.70 127.59
CA ALA A 69 -7.10 -47.36 127.07
C ALA A 69 -6.75 -48.23 125.85
N ASP A 70 -7.34 -49.44 125.77
CA ASP A 70 -7.24 -50.31 124.59
C ASP A 70 -8.20 -49.84 123.48
N THR A 71 -8.23 -48.53 123.24
CA THR A 71 -9.06 -47.94 122.20
C THR A 71 -8.48 -48.32 120.85
N ASP A 72 -9.33 -48.85 119.99
CA ASP A 72 -9.07 -49.12 118.59
C ASP A 72 -9.96 -48.14 117.80
N SER A 73 -9.35 -47.09 117.24
CA SER A 73 -10.08 -45.95 116.68
C SER A 73 -10.60 -46.20 115.27
N ASP A 74 -10.00 -47.10 114.51
CA ASP A 74 -10.42 -47.47 113.16
C ASP A 74 -11.03 -48.88 113.06
N ASN A 75 -10.97 -49.65 114.14
CA ASN A 75 -11.51 -50.99 114.30
C ASN A 75 -10.81 -52.04 113.42
N ASP A 76 -9.51 -51.92 113.21
CA ASP A 76 -8.69 -52.90 112.47
C ASP A 76 -8.29 -54.12 113.32
N GLY A 77 -8.57 -54.06 114.63
CA GLY A 77 -8.27 -55.10 115.60
C GLY A 77 -6.96 -54.88 116.37
N ILE A 78 -6.20 -53.82 116.09
CA ILE A 78 -5.01 -53.40 116.82
C ILE A 78 -5.31 -52.10 117.57
N PRO A 79 -5.23 -52.10 118.92
CA PRO A 79 -5.49 -50.88 119.67
C PRO A 79 -4.42 -49.82 119.39
N ASN A 80 -4.82 -48.55 119.39
CA ASN A 80 -4.06 -47.36 118.99
C ASN A 80 -2.64 -47.27 119.58
N CYS A 81 -2.41 -47.86 120.76
CA CYS A 81 -1.10 -47.87 121.42
C CYS A 81 -0.05 -48.72 120.70
N ASN A 82 -0.49 -49.73 119.96
CA ASN A 82 0.34 -50.69 119.24
C ASN A 82 0.15 -50.59 117.72
N ASP A 83 -0.79 -49.76 117.28
CA ASP A 83 -1.04 -49.48 115.87
C ASP A 83 -0.16 -48.33 115.37
N GLY A 84 0.58 -48.58 114.30
CA GLY A 84 1.39 -47.57 113.64
C GLY A 84 0.57 -46.58 112.80
N CYS A 85 -0.70 -46.88 112.53
CA CYS A 85 -1.65 -46.02 111.83
C CYS A 85 -3.04 -46.01 112.50
N PRO A 86 -3.19 -45.42 113.71
CA PRO A 86 -4.39 -45.51 114.57
C PRO A 86 -5.75 -45.04 114.02
N VAL A 87 -5.81 -44.66 112.75
CA VAL A 87 -7.00 -44.10 112.08
C VAL A 87 -7.19 -44.67 110.67
N ASP A 88 -6.36 -45.62 110.22
CA ASP A 88 -6.40 -46.24 108.90
C ASP A 88 -6.67 -47.74 109.02
N PHE A 89 -7.94 -48.12 108.89
CA PHE A 89 -8.37 -49.51 109.06
C PHE A 89 -7.74 -50.53 108.09
N LEU A 90 -7.05 -50.06 107.05
CA LEU A 90 -6.38 -50.92 106.05
C LEU A 90 -4.89 -51.12 106.35
N LYS A 91 -4.30 -50.36 107.27
CA LYS A 91 -2.87 -50.43 107.58
C LYS A 91 -2.65 -50.41 109.09
N THR A 92 -1.95 -51.41 109.60
CA THR A 92 -1.51 -51.46 111.00
C THR A 92 -0.11 -50.84 111.22
N SER A 93 0.52 -50.38 110.13
CA SER A 93 1.85 -49.77 110.12
C SER A 93 2.00 -48.84 108.92
N PRO A 94 2.71 -47.70 109.02
CA PRO A 94 2.88 -46.78 107.90
C PRO A 94 3.52 -47.48 106.71
N GLY A 95 2.83 -47.42 105.56
CA GLY A 95 3.38 -47.86 104.29
C GLY A 95 4.37 -46.85 103.69
N VAL A 96 4.73 -47.03 102.43
CA VAL A 96 5.61 -46.11 101.69
C VAL A 96 4.95 -44.73 101.52
N CYS A 97 3.63 -44.71 101.34
CA CYS A 97 2.77 -43.53 101.31
C CYS A 97 2.31 -43.07 102.71
N GLY A 98 2.76 -43.73 103.78
CA GLY A 98 2.29 -43.49 105.14
C GLY A 98 0.92 -44.12 105.42
N CYS A 99 0.18 -43.52 106.35
CA CYS A 99 -1.17 -43.93 106.77
C CYS A 99 -2.24 -43.11 106.02
N GLY A 100 -3.38 -43.73 105.72
CA GLY A 100 -4.53 -43.11 105.06
C GLY A 100 -4.42 -42.98 103.54
N VAL A 101 -3.31 -43.42 102.95
CA VAL A 101 -3.07 -43.43 101.50
C VAL A 101 -2.62 -44.82 101.10
N ALA A 102 -3.31 -45.47 100.17
CA ALA A 102 -2.93 -46.79 99.69
C ALA A 102 -1.57 -46.74 98.98
N ASP A 103 -0.73 -47.76 99.18
CA ASP A 103 0.51 -47.96 98.42
C ASP A 103 0.20 -48.60 97.07
N THR A 104 -0.76 -48.03 96.34
CA THR A 104 -1.14 -48.47 95.00
C THR A 104 -0.03 -48.09 94.03
N ASP A 105 0.32 -49.03 93.17
CA ASP A 105 1.25 -48.85 92.05
C ASP A 105 0.46 -49.19 90.79
N SER A 106 -0.05 -48.15 90.13
CA SER A 106 -1.05 -48.28 89.06
C SER A 106 -0.45 -48.75 87.74
N ASP A 107 0.83 -48.51 87.47
CA ASP A 107 1.54 -48.95 86.27
C ASP A 107 2.51 -50.13 86.48
N ASN A 108 2.73 -50.52 87.73
CA ASN A 108 3.59 -51.63 88.17
C ASN A 108 5.08 -51.41 87.84
N ASP A 109 5.55 -50.15 87.92
CA ASP A 109 6.97 -49.82 87.76
C ASP A 109 7.81 -50.05 89.03
N GLY A 110 7.16 -50.32 90.16
CA GLY A 110 7.75 -50.58 91.46
C GLY A 110 7.74 -49.39 92.42
N SER A 111 7.22 -48.23 92.01
CA SER A 111 7.03 -47.03 92.83
C SER A 111 5.53 -46.77 93.04
N PRO A 112 5.06 -46.54 94.27
CA PRO A 112 3.65 -46.28 94.51
C PRO A 112 3.24 -44.89 94.03
N ASP A 113 2.00 -44.76 93.55
CA ASP A 113 1.38 -43.57 92.95
C ASP A 113 1.58 -42.29 93.75
N CYS A 114 1.69 -42.38 95.08
CA CYS A 114 1.87 -41.24 95.97
C CYS A 114 3.27 -40.60 95.89
N GLN A 115 4.26 -41.31 95.35
CA GLN A 115 5.64 -40.84 95.15
C GLN A 115 5.91 -40.46 93.69
N GLU A 116 4.88 -40.61 92.85
CA GLU A 116 4.93 -40.48 91.40
C GLU A 116 4.32 -39.16 90.95
N GLN A 117 4.89 -38.54 89.93
CA GLN A 117 4.21 -37.47 89.18
C GLN A 117 3.56 -37.99 87.90
N CYS A 118 3.85 -39.24 87.51
CA CYS A 118 3.31 -39.93 86.36
C CYS A 118 2.82 -41.35 86.74
N PRO A 119 1.82 -41.49 87.64
CA PRO A 119 1.42 -42.77 88.23
C PRO A 119 0.77 -43.78 87.27
N ASN A 120 0.80 -43.54 85.95
CA ASN A 120 0.27 -44.47 84.95
C ASN A 120 1.26 -44.69 83.80
N ASP A 121 2.53 -44.33 83.96
CA ASP A 121 3.59 -44.47 82.96
C ASP A 121 4.75 -45.31 83.51
N ILE A 122 4.74 -46.60 83.15
CA ILE A 122 5.75 -47.58 83.57
C ILE A 122 7.21 -47.20 83.23
N ASN A 123 7.43 -46.23 82.33
CA ASN A 123 8.77 -45.80 81.95
C ASN A 123 9.18 -44.46 82.58
N LYS A 124 8.28 -43.76 83.29
CA LYS A 124 8.55 -42.43 83.85
C LYS A 124 7.85 -42.23 85.19
N ASN A 125 8.63 -42.00 86.23
CA ASN A 125 8.13 -41.57 87.55
C ASN A 125 7.87 -40.05 87.60
N ALA A 126 8.36 -39.29 86.61
CA ALA A 126 8.15 -37.85 86.48
C ALA A 126 7.97 -37.40 85.01
N PRO A 127 7.18 -36.34 84.74
CA PRO A 127 6.92 -35.86 83.39
C PRO A 127 8.21 -35.49 82.66
N GLY A 128 8.40 -36.06 81.47
CA GLY A 128 9.43 -35.63 80.54
C GLY A 128 9.04 -34.37 79.77
N LEU A 129 9.79 -34.06 78.71
CA LEU A 129 9.46 -32.96 77.78
C LEU A 129 8.11 -33.22 77.07
N CYS A 130 7.82 -34.48 76.75
CA CYS A 130 6.55 -34.96 76.22
C CYS A 130 5.48 -35.24 77.30
N GLY A 131 5.77 -34.96 78.57
CA GLY A 131 4.90 -35.31 79.69
C GLY A 131 4.96 -36.81 80.05
N CYS A 132 3.86 -37.32 80.61
CA CYS A 132 3.66 -38.73 80.96
C CYS A 132 3.00 -39.49 79.80
N GLY A 133 3.30 -40.79 79.67
CA GLY A 133 2.69 -41.72 78.71
C GLY A 133 3.21 -41.62 77.28
N THR A 134 4.08 -40.64 76.99
CA THR A 134 4.73 -40.45 75.68
C THR A 134 6.24 -40.43 75.88
N PRO A 135 7.02 -41.32 75.22
CA PRO A 135 8.47 -41.33 75.38
C PRO A 135 9.09 -40.05 74.81
N ASP A 136 10.16 -39.56 75.44
CA ASP A 136 10.97 -38.43 74.93
C ASP A 136 11.97 -38.93 73.87
N THR A 137 11.45 -39.68 72.89
CA THR A 137 12.26 -40.16 71.76
C THR A 137 12.58 -38.99 70.85
N ASP A 138 13.85 -38.91 70.45
CA ASP A 138 14.38 -37.96 69.47
C ASP A 138 14.92 -38.81 68.32
N SER A 139 14.11 -38.93 67.26
CA SER A 139 14.34 -39.86 66.17
C SER A 139 15.48 -39.44 65.23
N ASP A 140 15.79 -38.14 65.16
CA ASP A 140 16.84 -37.61 64.28
C ASP A 140 18.07 -37.07 65.01
N GLY A 141 17.99 -36.88 66.33
CA GLY A 141 19.10 -36.54 67.20
C GLY A 141 19.41 -35.04 67.26
N ASP A 142 18.46 -34.15 66.98
CA ASP A 142 18.66 -32.70 67.06
C ASP A 142 18.50 -32.11 68.47
N GLY A 143 18.07 -32.92 69.43
CA GLY A 143 17.83 -32.55 70.81
C GLY A 143 16.40 -32.16 71.13
N THR A 144 15.48 -32.18 70.15
CA THR A 144 14.04 -31.96 70.33
C THR A 144 13.31 -33.29 70.22
N PRO A 145 12.57 -33.74 71.25
CA PRO A 145 11.84 -34.99 71.15
C PRO A 145 10.68 -34.88 70.15
N ASP A 146 10.39 -35.99 69.48
CA ASP A 146 9.43 -36.15 68.38
C ASP A 146 8.04 -35.57 68.69
N CYS A 147 7.63 -35.57 69.96
CA CYS A 147 6.34 -35.05 70.41
C CYS A 147 6.22 -33.52 70.32
N THR A 148 7.35 -32.82 70.32
CA THR A 148 7.46 -31.35 70.25
C THR A 148 8.19 -30.88 69.00
N ASP A 149 8.72 -31.81 68.21
CA ASP A 149 9.34 -31.55 66.93
C ASP A 149 8.31 -31.64 65.80
N ASN A 150 8.17 -30.56 65.04
CA ASN A 150 7.29 -30.54 63.86
C ASN A 150 7.96 -31.12 62.61
N CYS A 151 9.21 -31.55 62.72
CA CYS A 151 10.05 -32.16 61.70
C CYS A 151 10.88 -33.34 62.27
N PRO A 152 10.25 -34.35 62.90
CA PRO A 152 10.87 -35.39 63.75
C PRO A 152 11.87 -36.35 63.06
N PHE A 153 12.18 -36.12 61.79
CA PHE A 153 13.12 -36.93 61.02
C PHE A 153 14.17 -36.06 60.29
N ASN A 154 14.23 -34.76 60.57
CA ASN A 154 15.22 -33.84 60.03
C ASN A 154 16.02 -33.12 61.13
N ALA A 155 17.24 -33.61 61.35
CA ALA A 155 18.10 -33.11 62.42
C ALA A 155 18.58 -31.64 62.29
N ILE A 156 18.22 -30.95 61.21
CA ILE A 156 18.58 -29.55 60.95
C ILE A 156 17.42 -28.62 61.31
N LYS A 157 16.17 -29.11 61.30
CA LYS A 157 14.97 -28.30 61.47
C LYS A 157 14.05 -28.92 62.50
N VAL A 158 13.74 -28.16 63.56
CA VAL A 158 12.68 -28.47 64.53
C VAL A 158 11.28 -27.97 64.11
N GLN A 159 11.23 -27.16 63.05
CA GLN A 159 10.02 -26.54 62.52
C GLN A 159 10.06 -26.52 60.99
N PRO A 160 8.94 -26.80 60.30
CA PRO A 160 8.88 -26.73 58.85
C PRO A 160 9.24 -25.33 58.36
N GLY A 161 10.20 -25.26 57.44
CA GLY A 161 10.47 -24.04 56.70
C GLY A 161 9.48 -23.83 55.54
N SER A 162 9.77 -22.89 54.66
CA SER A 162 8.99 -22.63 53.44
C SER A 162 8.99 -23.83 52.49
N CYS A 163 10.07 -24.61 52.47
CA CYS A 163 10.20 -25.87 51.75
C CYS A 163 9.75 -27.09 52.58
N GLY A 164 9.26 -26.89 53.79
CA GLY A 164 8.94 -27.94 54.75
C GLY A 164 10.16 -28.48 55.50
N CYS A 165 10.08 -29.74 55.92
CA CYS A 165 11.12 -30.40 56.73
C CYS A 165 12.20 -31.06 55.90
N ALA A 166 11.90 -31.63 54.73
CA ALA A 166 12.84 -32.49 54.01
C ALA A 166 13.97 -31.73 53.28
N THR A 167 13.76 -30.45 53.02
CA THR A 167 14.61 -29.62 52.17
C THR A 167 15.03 -28.36 52.90
N VAL A 168 16.30 -27.98 52.74
CA VAL A 168 16.83 -26.72 53.28
C VAL A 168 16.22 -25.57 52.48
N ASP A 169 15.87 -24.47 53.16
CA ASP A 169 15.36 -23.25 52.51
C ASP A 169 16.54 -22.43 51.93
N THR A 170 17.28 -23.04 51.01
CA THR A 170 18.33 -22.35 50.26
C THR A 170 17.69 -21.35 49.30
N ASP A 171 18.24 -20.15 49.25
CA ASP A 171 17.89 -19.09 48.31
C ASP A 171 19.18 -18.78 47.52
N SER A 172 19.28 -19.34 46.32
CA SER A 172 20.51 -19.36 45.53
C SER A 172 20.85 -18.01 44.89
N ASP A 173 19.84 -17.17 44.61
CA ASP A 173 20.03 -15.87 43.96
C ASP A 173 19.76 -14.67 44.88
N GLY A 174 19.19 -14.90 46.06
CA GLY A 174 19.01 -13.91 47.11
C GLY A 174 17.78 -13.03 46.94
N ASP A 175 16.74 -13.48 46.22
CA ASP A 175 15.51 -12.71 46.01
C ASP A 175 14.50 -12.80 47.17
N GLY A 176 14.78 -13.68 48.15
CA GLY A 176 13.96 -13.92 49.32
C GLY A 176 13.00 -15.11 49.19
N THR A 177 12.93 -15.75 48.03
CA THR A 177 12.17 -16.98 47.79
C THR A 177 13.12 -18.18 47.75
N PRO A 178 12.93 -19.20 48.59
CA PRO A 178 13.80 -20.36 48.54
C PRO A 178 13.59 -21.17 47.27
N ASP A 179 14.66 -21.77 46.76
CA ASP A 179 14.76 -22.48 45.48
C ASP A 179 13.65 -23.51 45.24
N CYS A 180 13.12 -24.12 46.31
CA CYS A 180 12.04 -25.11 46.23
C CYS A 180 10.69 -24.52 45.78
N ASN A 181 10.48 -23.23 46.02
CA ASN A 181 9.27 -22.47 45.74
C ASN A 181 9.51 -21.39 44.69
N ASP A 182 10.75 -21.25 44.22
CA ASP A 182 11.14 -20.28 43.21
C ASP A 182 11.05 -20.90 41.81
N GLY A 183 10.29 -20.23 40.93
CA GLY A 183 10.20 -20.59 39.52
C GLY A 183 11.49 -20.31 38.74
N CYS A 184 12.33 -19.40 39.23
CA CYS A 184 13.61 -19.05 38.65
C CYS A 184 14.74 -18.95 39.70
N PRO A 185 15.23 -20.09 40.25
CA PRO A 185 16.22 -20.15 41.35
C PRO A 185 17.61 -19.55 41.10
N SER A 186 17.79 -18.80 40.02
CA SER A 186 19.05 -18.19 39.61
C SER A 186 18.87 -16.77 39.05
N ASP A 187 17.64 -16.24 39.07
CA ASP A 187 17.29 -14.91 38.58
C ASP A 187 16.66 -14.08 39.70
N SER A 188 17.49 -13.29 40.37
CA SER A 188 17.07 -12.54 41.55
C SER A 188 16.05 -11.42 41.32
N PHE A 189 15.63 -11.20 40.08
CA PHE A 189 14.58 -10.25 39.72
C PHE A 189 13.22 -10.93 39.49
N LYS A 190 13.17 -12.27 39.52
CA LYS A 190 11.95 -13.04 39.23
C LYS A 190 11.81 -14.27 40.12
N VAL A 191 10.74 -14.29 40.90
CA VAL A 191 10.27 -15.50 41.60
C VAL A 191 9.46 -16.46 40.70
N ALA A 192 9.06 -16.01 39.51
CA ALA A 192 8.20 -16.74 38.59
C ALA A 192 8.73 -16.64 37.16
N VAL A 193 8.66 -17.76 36.43
CA VAL A 193 9.20 -17.90 35.06
C VAL A 193 8.69 -16.83 34.09
N GLY A 194 7.45 -16.38 34.22
CA GLY A 194 6.88 -15.40 33.30
C GLY A 194 6.77 -15.92 31.86
N VAL A 195 6.59 -15.00 30.92
CA VAL A 195 6.40 -15.30 29.48
C VAL A 195 7.74 -15.36 28.75
N CYS A 196 8.68 -14.51 29.16
CA CYS A 196 10.04 -14.46 28.64
C CYS A 196 10.97 -15.52 29.26
N GLY A 197 10.50 -16.27 30.24
CA GLY A 197 11.34 -17.15 31.03
C GLY A 197 12.17 -16.39 32.08
N CYS A 198 13.09 -17.13 32.71
CA CYS A 198 14.05 -16.59 33.66
C CYS A 198 15.18 -15.85 32.92
N GLY A 199 15.69 -14.77 33.53
CA GLY A 199 16.80 -13.95 33.03
C GLY A 199 16.41 -12.89 32.00
N ALA A 200 15.15 -12.83 31.56
CA ALA A 200 14.65 -11.85 30.61
C ALA A 200 13.40 -11.16 31.16
N SER A 201 13.36 -9.82 31.12
CA SER A 201 12.25 -9.03 31.66
C SER A 201 10.95 -9.23 30.87
N ASP A 202 9.81 -9.41 31.58
CA ASP A 202 8.47 -9.42 30.97
C ASP A 202 7.90 -8.00 30.77
N VAL A 203 8.76 -6.97 30.71
CA VAL A 203 8.32 -5.61 30.43
C VAL A 203 7.78 -5.54 29.01
N ASP A 204 6.58 -4.99 28.90
CA ASP A 204 5.90 -4.57 27.68
C ASP A 204 5.98 -3.05 27.63
N SER A 205 6.77 -2.51 26.68
CA SER A 205 7.11 -1.08 26.65
C SER A 205 6.08 -0.21 25.94
N ASP A 206 5.32 -0.76 25.01
CA ASP A 206 4.31 -0.04 24.22
C ASP A 206 2.87 -0.38 24.62
N GLY A 207 2.68 -1.44 25.41
CA GLY A 207 1.41 -1.83 26.01
C GLY A 207 0.54 -2.70 25.11
N ASP A 208 1.13 -3.44 24.18
CA ASP A 208 0.44 -4.27 23.19
C ASP A 208 0.09 -5.69 23.69
N SER A 209 0.43 -5.97 24.94
CA SER A 209 0.32 -7.27 25.63
C SER A 209 1.35 -8.32 25.23
N THR A 210 2.34 -7.97 24.40
CA THR A 210 3.49 -8.79 24.06
C THR A 210 4.73 -8.22 24.74
N PRO A 211 5.37 -8.95 25.67
CA PRO A 211 6.56 -8.44 26.31
C PRO A 211 7.71 -8.30 25.29
N ASN A 212 8.57 -7.31 25.50
CA ASN A 212 9.68 -6.93 24.63
C ASN A 212 10.56 -8.11 24.15
N CYS A 213 10.69 -9.17 24.96
CA CYS A 213 11.49 -10.34 24.63
C CYS A 213 10.93 -11.14 23.44
N ASN A 214 9.62 -11.08 23.22
CA ASN A 214 8.88 -11.80 22.19
C ASN A 214 8.32 -10.84 21.14
N ASP A 215 8.52 -9.54 21.31
CA ASP A 215 8.07 -8.50 20.42
C ASP A 215 9.19 -8.07 19.46
N LEU A 216 8.93 -8.15 18.16
CA LEU A 216 9.86 -7.69 17.13
C LEU A 216 9.72 -6.18 16.84
N CYS A 217 8.73 -5.54 17.43
CA CYS A 217 8.46 -4.10 17.39
C CYS A 217 8.17 -3.51 18.79
N PRO A 218 9.11 -3.56 19.76
CA PRO A 218 8.88 -3.22 21.19
C PRO A 218 8.46 -1.78 21.53
N SER A 219 8.18 -0.95 20.54
CA SER A 219 7.81 0.45 20.67
C SER A 219 6.59 0.82 19.81
N ASP A 220 5.94 -0.16 19.18
CA ASP A 220 4.77 0.00 18.32
C ASP A 220 3.61 -0.86 18.80
N ASN A 221 2.72 -0.25 19.61
CA ASN A 221 1.52 -0.90 20.11
C ASN A 221 0.54 -1.38 19.01
N GLY A 222 0.73 -0.95 17.76
CA GLY A 222 -0.05 -1.44 16.65
C GLY A 222 0.40 -2.80 16.11
N LYS A 223 1.61 -3.26 16.46
CA LYS A 223 2.24 -4.42 15.82
C LYS A 223 3.23 -5.14 16.74
N VAL A 224 3.10 -6.46 16.84
CA VAL A 224 4.11 -7.36 17.43
C VAL A 224 5.22 -7.78 16.45
N ALA A 225 5.03 -7.48 15.16
CA ALA A 225 5.91 -7.88 14.07
C ALA A 225 5.98 -6.78 13.01
N PRO A 226 7.14 -6.53 12.38
CA PRO A 226 7.32 -5.37 11.50
C PRO A 226 6.36 -5.32 10.30
N GLY A 227 5.86 -6.47 9.83
CA GLY A 227 5.06 -6.50 8.61
C GLY A 227 5.87 -6.01 7.39
N THR A 228 5.18 -5.41 6.42
CA THR A 228 5.78 -4.98 5.15
C THR A 228 6.32 -3.54 5.23
N CYS A 229 5.62 -2.66 5.95
CA CYS A 229 6.01 -1.28 6.18
C CYS A 229 7.01 -1.10 7.35
N GLY A 230 7.31 -2.17 8.09
CA GLY A 230 8.09 -2.09 9.32
C GLY A 230 7.26 -1.68 10.54
N CYS A 231 7.94 -1.54 11.67
CA CYS A 231 7.34 -1.05 12.92
C CYS A 231 7.07 0.47 12.83
N GLY A 232 6.00 0.93 13.48
CA GLY A 232 5.58 2.33 13.59
C GLY A 232 4.76 2.85 12.40
N VAL A 233 4.54 2.03 11.38
CA VAL A 233 3.79 2.39 10.17
C VAL A 233 2.78 1.28 9.85
N ALA A 234 1.49 1.61 9.79
CA ALA A 234 0.45 0.62 9.49
C ALA A 234 0.59 0.04 8.08
N ASP A 235 0.39 -1.27 7.93
CA ASP A 235 0.29 -1.96 6.62
C ASP A 235 -1.10 -1.76 5.99
N THR A 236 -1.65 -0.56 6.11
CA THR A 236 -2.96 -0.22 5.53
C THR A 236 -2.83 -0.20 4.01
N ASP A 237 -3.73 -0.91 3.34
CA ASP A 237 -3.93 -0.90 1.90
C ASP A 237 -5.30 -0.26 1.64
N SER A 238 -5.31 0.97 1.13
CA SER A 238 -6.51 1.80 1.08
C SER A 238 -7.42 1.52 -0.12
N ASP A 239 -6.86 1.01 -1.22
CA ASP A 239 -7.60 0.65 -2.43
C ASP A 239 -7.74 -0.87 -2.64
N ASN A 240 -7.06 -1.67 -1.80
CA ASN A 240 -7.11 -3.13 -1.74
C ASN A 240 -6.45 -3.82 -2.93
N ASP A 241 -5.36 -3.25 -3.45
CA ASP A 241 -4.59 -3.81 -4.57
C ASP A 241 -3.54 -4.86 -4.15
N GLY A 242 -3.33 -5.00 -2.84
CA GLY A 242 -2.37 -5.91 -2.22
C GLY A 242 -1.05 -5.26 -1.82
N THR A 243 -0.83 -3.99 -2.15
CA THR A 243 0.34 -3.19 -1.80
C THR A 243 -0.05 -2.20 -0.71
N PRO A 244 0.58 -2.26 0.48
CA PRO A 244 0.27 -1.31 1.53
C PRO A 244 0.74 0.10 1.13
N ASN A 245 -0.02 1.11 1.56
CA ASN A 245 0.20 2.53 1.25
C ASN A 245 1.64 3.03 1.45
N CYS A 246 2.43 2.40 2.33
CA CYS A 246 3.81 2.79 2.58
C CYS A 246 4.76 2.46 1.41
N ASN A 247 4.37 1.51 0.57
CA ASN A 247 5.11 1.00 -0.58
C ASN A 247 4.33 1.20 -1.89
N ASP A 248 3.25 1.99 -1.83
CA ASP A 248 2.39 2.30 -2.96
C ASP A 248 2.47 3.80 -3.24
N ASP A 249 2.99 4.16 -4.41
CA ASP A 249 3.08 5.55 -4.84
C ASP A 249 1.73 6.08 -5.37
N CYS A 250 0.73 5.19 -5.52
CA CYS A 250 -0.65 5.45 -5.86
C CYS A 250 -1.67 4.85 -4.85
N PRO A 251 -1.70 5.25 -3.56
CA PRO A 251 -2.49 4.62 -2.47
C PRO A 251 -4.02 4.59 -2.60
N SER A 252 -4.57 5.02 -3.73
CA SER A 252 -6.01 5.14 -3.97
C SER A 252 -6.42 4.63 -5.36
N ASP A 253 -5.48 4.07 -6.12
CA ASP A 253 -5.69 3.50 -7.45
C ASP A 253 -5.28 2.03 -7.50
N ALA A 254 -6.24 1.13 -7.27
CA ALA A 254 -5.96 -0.31 -7.27
C ALA A 254 -5.52 -0.89 -8.63
N GLY A 255 -5.48 -0.08 -9.69
CA GLY A 255 -4.92 -0.47 -10.98
C GLY A 255 -3.41 -0.28 -11.07
N LYS A 256 -2.79 0.47 -10.15
CA LYS A 256 -1.38 0.88 -10.22
C LYS A 256 -0.76 1.07 -8.85
N ILE A 257 0.47 0.59 -8.71
CA ILE A 257 1.34 0.88 -7.56
C ILE A 257 2.34 2.02 -7.81
N ASP A 258 2.53 2.40 -9.08
CA ASP A 258 3.42 3.47 -9.54
C ASP A 258 2.60 4.39 -10.45
N PRO A 259 2.67 5.73 -10.28
CA PRO A 259 1.96 6.69 -11.12
C PRO A 259 2.16 6.48 -12.63
N GLY A 260 3.31 5.97 -13.06
CA GLY A 260 3.62 5.83 -14.48
C GLY A 260 3.61 7.17 -15.21
N THR A 261 3.23 7.17 -16.49
CA THR A 261 3.31 8.37 -17.35
C THR A 261 2.04 9.22 -17.27
N CYS A 262 0.89 8.57 -17.10
CA CYS A 262 -0.42 9.21 -16.96
C CYS A 262 -0.76 9.62 -15.51
N GLY A 263 0.04 9.21 -14.54
CA GLY A 263 -0.27 9.36 -13.11
C GLY A 263 -1.23 8.28 -12.59
N CYS A 264 -1.58 8.39 -11.31
CA CYS A 264 -2.56 7.52 -10.67
C CYS A 264 -3.99 7.82 -11.16
N GLY A 265 -4.83 6.80 -11.24
CA GLY A 265 -6.24 6.85 -11.60
C GLY A 265 -6.51 6.88 -13.11
N VAL A 266 -5.46 6.84 -13.94
CA VAL A 266 -5.55 6.92 -15.41
C VAL A 266 -4.66 5.83 -16.02
N SER A 267 -5.21 4.99 -16.89
CA SER A 267 -4.47 3.89 -17.52
C SER A 267 -3.31 4.39 -18.39
N ASP A 268 -2.14 3.74 -18.30
CA ASP A 268 -1.02 3.90 -19.27
C ASP A 268 -1.19 2.96 -20.48
N ALA A 269 -2.42 2.53 -20.79
CA ALA A 269 -2.67 1.76 -21.99
C ALA A 269 -2.30 2.58 -23.23
N ASP A 270 -1.74 1.88 -24.20
CA ASP A 270 -1.40 2.38 -25.52
C ASP A 270 -2.18 1.49 -26.50
N THR A 271 -3.34 1.98 -26.93
CA THR A 271 -4.33 1.19 -27.66
C THR A 271 -3.85 0.81 -29.06
N ASP A 272 -3.03 1.64 -29.69
CA ASP A 272 -2.51 1.39 -31.04
C ASP A 272 -1.04 0.94 -31.09
N GLY A 273 -0.29 1.11 -30.00
CA GLY A 273 1.07 0.62 -29.86
C GLY A 273 2.13 1.57 -30.42
N ASP A 274 1.86 2.88 -30.51
CA ASP A 274 2.81 3.88 -31.00
C ASP A 274 3.86 4.35 -29.98
N ASN A 275 3.79 3.81 -28.75
CA ASN A 275 4.57 4.14 -27.56
C ASN A 275 4.16 5.44 -26.86
N THR A 276 3.01 6.02 -27.21
CA THR A 276 2.37 7.13 -26.49
C THR A 276 1.12 6.61 -25.83
N PRO A 277 1.02 6.62 -24.49
CA PRO A 277 -0.18 6.14 -23.83
C PRO A 277 -1.38 7.02 -24.18
N ASP A 278 -2.57 6.41 -24.24
CA ASP A 278 -3.83 7.02 -24.67
C ASP A 278 -4.15 8.35 -23.96
N CYS A 279 -3.66 8.52 -22.72
CA CYS A 279 -3.85 9.73 -21.93
C CYS A 279 -3.08 10.95 -22.45
N GLN A 280 -2.02 10.73 -23.23
CA GLN A 280 -1.15 11.74 -23.84
C GLN A 280 -1.26 11.73 -25.37
N ASP A 281 -1.95 10.75 -25.94
CA ASP A 281 -2.17 10.63 -27.37
C ASP A 281 -3.44 11.37 -27.82
N LEU A 282 -3.29 12.26 -28.81
CA LEU A 282 -4.43 12.96 -29.43
C LEU A 282 -5.07 12.15 -30.56
N CYS A 283 -4.47 11.03 -30.93
CA CYS A 283 -4.92 10.06 -31.91
C CYS A 283 -4.81 8.60 -31.38
N PRO A 284 -5.46 8.20 -30.26
CA PRO A 284 -5.24 6.93 -29.52
C PRO A 284 -5.51 5.60 -30.25
N THR A 285 -5.79 5.65 -31.55
CA THR A 285 -6.11 4.47 -32.38
C THR A 285 -5.33 4.47 -33.69
N ASP A 286 -4.46 5.45 -33.92
CA ASP A 286 -3.62 5.60 -35.10
C ASP A 286 -2.14 5.32 -34.75
N PRO A 287 -1.64 4.10 -35.01
CA PRO A 287 -0.29 3.69 -34.61
C PRO A 287 0.83 4.45 -35.33
N THR A 288 0.50 5.35 -36.24
CA THR A 288 1.46 6.14 -37.02
C THR A 288 1.54 7.59 -36.57
N LYS A 289 0.64 8.04 -35.68
CA LYS A 289 0.52 9.44 -35.30
C LYS A 289 0.01 9.60 -33.87
N THR A 290 0.76 10.39 -33.10
CA THR A 290 0.34 10.88 -31.78
C THR A 290 -0.47 12.19 -31.83
N SER A 291 -0.58 12.81 -33.01
CA SER A 291 -1.23 14.11 -33.18
C SER A 291 -1.78 14.33 -34.60
N PRO A 292 -2.99 14.92 -34.75
CA PRO A 292 -3.63 15.17 -36.05
C PRO A 292 -2.98 16.25 -36.94
N MET A 293 -1.82 16.81 -36.57
CA MET A 293 -1.27 18.10 -37.05
C MET A 293 -1.56 18.46 -38.51
N ILE A 294 -1.22 17.58 -39.46
CA ILE A 294 -1.29 17.84 -40.91
C ILE A 294 -2.52 17.17 -41.52
N CYS A 295 -2.59 15.84 -41.45
CA CYS A 295 -3.82 15.09 -41.74
C CYS A 295 -4.45 14.59 -40.44
N PRO A 296 -5.80 14.47 -40.39
CA PRO A 296 -6.51 13.83 -39.29
C PRO A 296 -5.97 12.43 -38.95
N CYS A 297 -6.23 11.97 -37.73
CA CYS A 297 -5.90 10.61 -37.31
C CYS A 297 -6.52 9.57 -38.28
N GLY A 298 -5.80 8.50 -38.57
CA GLY A 298 -6.18 7.41 -39.48
C GLY A 298 -5.89 7.69 -40.95
N ILE A 299 -5.38 8.88 -41.29
CA ILE A 299 -4.99 9.26 -42.66
C ILE A 299 -3.48 9.49 -42.69
N PRO A 300 -2.68 8.73 -43.45
CA PRO A 300 -1.24 8.92 -43.51
C PRO A 300 -0.88 10.27 -44.14
N ASN A 301 0.26 10.83 -43.76
CA ASN A 301 0.84 12.00 -44.45
C ASN A 301 1.58 11.53 -45.73
N THR A 302 0.91 10.72 -46.54
CA THR A 302 1.45 10.29 -47.84
C THR A 302 1.45 11.49 -48.76
N ASP A 303 2.58 11.70 -49.42
CA ASP A 303 2.81 12.68 -50.48
C ASP A 303 3.18 11.84 -51.70
N THR A 304 2.19 11.57 -52.56
CA THR A 304 2.30 10.58 -53.63
C THR A 304 3.14 11.11 -54.81
N ASP A 305 3.21 12.42 -55.02
CA ASP A 305 3.96 13.04 -56.12
C ASP A 305 5.25 13.76 -55.71
N GLY A 306 5.45 14.00 -54.42
CA GLY A 306 6.66 14.53 -53.82
C GLY A 306 6.76 16.06 -53.86
N ASP A 307 5.64 16.78 -53.81
CA ASP A 307 5.58 18.25 -53.85
C ASP A 307 5.65 18.95 -52.47
N ASP A 308 5.89 18.17 -51.42
CA ASP A 308 5.88 18.56 -50.00
C ASP A 308 4.47 18.89 -49.45
N THR A 309 3.40 18.68 -50.22
CA THR A 309 2.00 18.68 -49.77
C THR A 309 1.52 17.23 -49.68
N PRO A 310 0.98 16.80 -48.53
CA PRO A 310 0.41 15.45 -48.44
C PRO A 310 -0.97 15.39 -49.08
N ASP A 311 -1.28 14.25 -49.70
CA ASP A 311 -2.51 13.92 -50.44
C ASP A 311 -3.81 14.39 -49.72
N CYS A 312 -3.82 14.31 -48.38
CA CYS A 312 -4.96 14.70 -47.55
C CYS A 312 -5.27 16.22 -47.52
N GLN A 313 -4.35 17.06 -48.01
CA GLN A 313 -4.46 18.52 -48.04
C GLN A 313 -4.59 19.07 -49.46
N GLU A 314 -4.66 18.21 -50.47
CA GLU A 314 -4.71 18.62 -51.86
C GLU A 314 -5.78 17.87 -52.65
N GLN A 315 -5.91 18.22 -53.92
CA GLN A 315 -6.92 17.67 -54.84
C GLN A 315 -6.28 17.03 -56.08
N CYS A 316 -4.95 17.05 -56.16
CA CYS A 316 -4.17 16.65 -57.31
C CYS A 316 -3.01 15.74 -56.88
N ASP A 317 -3.29 14.70 -56.10
CA ASP A 317 -2.36 13.77 -55.42
C ASP A 317 -1.27 13.08 -56.29
N THR A 318 -1.20 13.36 -57.59
CA THR A 318 -0.22 12.76 -58.52
C THR A 318 0.46 13.80 -59.42
N ASP A 319 0.18 15.09 -59.23
CA ASP A 319 0.73 16.20 -60.02
C ASP A 319 1.63 17.09 -59.15
N PRO A 320 2.96 16.90 -59.20
CA PRO A 320 3.88 17.58 -58.30
C PRO A 320 4.04 19.08 -58.58
N ASN A 321 3.29 19.63 -59.53
CA ASN A 321 3.29 21.06 -59.85
C ASN A 321 1.98 21.75 -59.43
N LYS A 322 0.97 21.00 -58.96
CA LYS A 322 -0.35 21.54 -58.63
C LYS A 322 -0.96 20.80 -57.45
N THR A 323 -1.29 21.53 -56.39
CA THR A 323 -2.10 21.03 -55.26
C THR A 323 -3.62 21.18 -55.47
N VAL A 324 -4.04 21.94 -56.49
CA VAL A 324 -5.45 22.15 -56.86
C VAL A 324 -5.59 22.08 -58.39
N PRO A 325 -6.65 21.46 -58.92
CA PRO A 325 -6.88 21.39 -60.36
C PRO A 325 -6.84 22.77 -61.00
N GLY A 326 -5.97 22.93 -61.99
CA GLY A 326 -5.92 24.12 -62.85
C GLY A 326 -7.03 24.12 -63.90
N VAL A 327 -6.92 25.02 -64.88
CA VAL A 327 -7.87 25.09 -66.02
C VAL A 327 -7.81 23.79 -66.85
N CYS A 328 -6.63 23.20 -66.96
CA CYS A 328 -6.38 21.92 -67.61
C CYS A 328 -6.56 20.70 -66.67
N GLY A 329 -6.99 20.90 -65.42
CA GLY A 329 -7.01 19.85 -64.40
C GLY A 329 -5.63 19.56 -63.79
N CYS A 330 -5.46 18.34 -63.25
CA CYS A 330 -4.19 17.82 -62.73
C CYS A 330 -3.42 17.05 -63.81
N GLY A 331 -2.09 17.06 -63.73
CA GLY A 331 -1.16 16.32 -64.61
C GLY A 331 -0.89 16.99 -65.96
N VAL A 332 -1.50 18.14 -66.22
CA VAL A 332 -1.34 18.92 -67.45
C VAL A 332 -1.04 20.36 -67.05
N ALA A 333 0.11 20.89 -67.48
CA ALA A 333 0.48 22.27 -67.19
C ALA A 333 -0.54 23.24 -67.83
N ASP A 334 -0.91 24.30 -67.10
CA ASP A 334 -1.70 25.43 -67.65
C ASP A 334 -0.77 26.41 -68.41
N THR A 335 0.20 25.88 -69.16
CA THR A 335 1.10 26.68 -69.97
C THR A 335 0.33 27.27 -71.13
N ASP A 336 0.54 28.56 -71.37
CA ASP A 336 0.04 29.33 -72.50
C ASP A 336 1.29 29.74 -73.27
N THR A 337 1.58 29.03 -74.37
CA THR A 337 2.87 29.11 -75.07
C THR A 337 3.03 30.40 -75.87
N ASP A 338 1.93 31.02 -76.32
CA ASP A 338 1.92 32.25 -77.10
C ASP A 338 1.34 33.47 -76.36
N ASP A 339 0.93 33.30 -75.10
CA ASP A 339 0.38 34.32 -74.22
C ASP A 339 -0.93 34.94 -74.76
N ASP A 340 -1.77 34.16 -75.45
CA ASP A 340 -3.06 34.61 -76.00
C ASP A 340 -4.23 34.58 -74.99
N GLY A 341 -3.98 34.00 -73.82
CA GLY A 341 -4.90 33.90 -72.69
C GLY A 341 -5.63 32.56 -72.60
N LEU A 342 -5.42 31.63 -73.52
CA LEU A 342 -5.94 30.26 -73.46
C LEU A 342 -4.77 29.26 -73.29
N PRO A 343 -4.72 28.47 -72.20
CA PRO A 343 -3.65 27.50 -72.04
C PRO A 343 -3.67 26.46 -73.16
N ASP A 344 -2.49 25.95 -73.53
CA ASP A 344 -2.23 25.03 -74.65
C ASP A 344 -3.17 23.81 -74.67
N CYS A 345 -3.65 23.37 -73.51
CA CYS A 345 -4.56 22.23 -73.37
C CYS A 345 -5.98 22.51 -73.90
N GLN A 346 -6.36 23.79 -73.99
CA GLN A 346 -7.63 24.28 -74.50
C GLN A 346 -7.47 25.07 -75.80
N ASP A 347 -6.25 25.44 -76.16
CA ASP A 347 -5.93 26.09 -77.43
C ASP A 347 -5.71 25.08 -78.56
N THR A 348 -6.39 25.31 -79.68
CA THR A 348 -6.23 24.49 -80.90
C THR A 348 -5.21 25.07 -81.88
N CYS A 349 -4.64 26.23 -81.55
CA CYS A 349 -3.50 26.87 -82.19
C CYS A 349 -2.43 27.34 -81.18
N PRO A 350 -1.79 26.45 -80.38
CA PRO A 350 -0.96 26.78 -79.19
C PRO A 350 0.31 27.62 -79.38
N THR A 351 0.51 28.23 -80.54
CA THR A 351 1.70 29.02 -80.88
C THR A 351 1.35 30.26 -81.71
N ASP A 352 0.06 30.49 -81.97
CA ASP A 352 -0.46 31.66 -82.69
C ASP A 352 -1.14 32.64 -81.71
N PRO A 353 -0.43 33.70 -81.27
CA PRO A 353 -0.95 34.65 -80.28
C PRO A 353 -2.16 35.47 -80.74
N LEU A 354 -2.61 35.29 -81.98
CA LEU A 354 -3.75 35.98 -82.57
C LEU A 354 -4.95 35.05 -82.79
N LYS A 355 -4.82 33.73 -82.62
CA LYS A 355 -5.88 32.76 -82.87
C LYS A 355 -5.86 31.61 -81.87
N ILE A 356 -6.94 31.46 -81.11
CA ILE A 356 -7.22 30.26 -80.30
C ILE A 356 -7.81 29.06 -81.10
N THR A 357 -8.18 29.30 -82.37
CA THR A 357 -8.75 28.27 -83.26
C THR A 357 -8.28 28.44 -84.70
N PRO A 358 -7.97 27.34 -85.43
CA PRO A 358 -7.55 27.44 -86.82
C PRO A 358 -8.58 28.16 -87.68
N GLY A 359 -8.17 29.26 -88.33
CA GLY A 359 -8.97 29.97 -89.32
C GLY A 359 -8.95 29.27 -90.69
N ALA A 360 -9.39 29.96 -91.75
CA ALA A 360 -9.39 29.41 -93.11
C ALA A 360 -7.97 29.10 -93.62
N CYS A 361 -7.00 29.92 -93.23
CA CYS A 361 -5.57 29.74 -93.50
C CYS A 361 -4.84 28.87 -92.45
N GLY A 362 -5.55 28.29 -91.48
CA GLY A 362 -4.95 27.60 -90.34
C GLY A 362 -4.41 28.57 -89.26
N CYS A 363 -3.45 28.08 -88.45
CA CYS A 363 -2.74 28.85 -87.43
C CYS A 363 -1.48 29.50 -88.01
N GLY A 364 -1.09 30.68 -87.51
CA GLY A 364 0.13 31.41 -87.84
C GLY A 364 0.05 32.26 -89.12
N VAL A 365 -1.09 32.23 -89.82
CA VAL A 365 -1.35 33.00 -91.04
C VAL A 365 -2.62 33.81 -90.83
N ILE A 366 -2.53 35.13 -90.98
CA ILE A 366 -3.70 36.00 -90.91
C ILE A 366 -4.66 35.67 -92.05
N ASP A 367 -5.97 35.55 -91.76
CA ASP A 367 -7.01 35.38 -92.76
C ASP A 367 -7.35 36.75 -93.37
N ASN A 368 -6.40 37.32 -94.11
CA ASN A 368 -6.59 38.59 -94.81
C ASN A 368 -7.21 38.34 -96.18
N ASP A 369 -8.07 39.24 -96.62
CA ASP A 369 -8.77 39.21 -97.90
C ASP A 369 -8.54 40.60 -98.53
N THR A 370 -7.60 40.68 -99.47
CA THR A 370 -7.06 41.96 -99.96
C THR A 370 -7.97 42.64 -100.98
N ASP A 371 -8.68 41.87 -101.80
CA ASP A 371 -9.60 42.38 -102.81
C ASP A 371 -11.07 42.36 -102.37
N GLY A 372 -11.40 41.63 -101.30
CA GLY A 372 -12.71 41.65 -100.65
C GLY A 372 -13.70 40.68 -101.28
N ASP A 373 -13.23 39.56 -101.82
CA ASP A 373 -14.07 38.55 -102.49
C ASP A 373 -14.55 37.40 -101.56
N ASP A 374 -14.33 37.56 -100.25
CA ASP A 374 -14.61 36.61 -99.17
C ASP A 374 -13.73 35.33 -99.21
N VAL A 375 -12.67 35.29 -100.03
CA VAL A 375 -11.65 34.23 -100.02
C VAL A 375 -10.34 34.80 -99.47
N ALA A 376 -9.83 34.19 -98.38
CA ALA A 376 -8.58 34.66 -97.80
C ALA A 376 -7.41 34.51 -98.78
N ASP A 377 -6.51 35.50 -98.83
CA ASP A 377 -5.36 35.61 -99.74
C ASP A 377 -4.53 34.30 -99.82
N CYS A 378 -4.48 33.54 -98.72
CA CYS A 378 -3.73 32.29 -98.60
C CYS A 378 -4.32 31.11 -99.41
N ILE A 379 -5.60 31.18 -99.74
CA ILE A 379 -6.36 30.19 -100.51
C ILE A 379 -6.92 30.76 -101.81
N ASP A 380 -6.63 32.03 -102.11
CA ASP A 380 -6.98 32.70 -103.35
C ASP A 380 -5.85 32.60 -104.40
N GLY A 381 -6.20 32.16 -105.61
CA GLY A 381 -5.30 32.09 -106.75
C GLY A 381 -5.08 33.43 -107.46
N CYS A 382 -5.88 34.46 -107.17
CA CYS A 382 -5.74 35.82 -107.66
C CYS A 382 -6.04 36.87 -106.56
N PRO A 383 -5.16 37.01 -105.53
CA PRO A 383 -5.39 37.79 -104.29
C PRO A 383 -5.59 39.32 -104.41
N MET A 384 -5.80 39.84 -105.60
CA MET A 384 -5.98 41.27 -105.89
C MET A 384 -7.13 41.50 -106.87
N ASP A 385 -7.78 40.44 -107.33
CA ASP A 385 -8.84 40.45 -108.34
C ASP A 385 -10.17 40.02 -107.70
N PRO A 386 -11.02 40.97 -107.28
CA PRO A 386 -12.25 40.65 -106.56
C PRO A 386 -13.27 39.86 -107.38
N ASP A 387 -13.04 39.73 -108.70
CA ASP A 387 -13.91 39.00 -109.61
C ASP A 387 -13.40 37.57 -109.90
N LYS A 388 -12.19 37.20 -109.46
CA LYS A 388 -11.59 35.89 -109.72
C LYS A 388 -10.83 35.34 -108.51
N ILE A 389 -11.23 34.14 -108.08
CA ILE A 389 -10.48 33.37 -107.07
C ILE A 389 -9.34 32.48 -107.66
N ALA A 390 -9.15 32.54 -108.99
CA ALA A 390 -8.14 31.75 -109.73
C ALA A 390 -7.81 32.37 -111.11
N PRO A 391 -6.56 32.26 -111.62
CA PRO A 391 -6.16 32.88 -112.87
C PRO A 391 -6.94 32.34 -114.08
N GLY A 392 -7.52 33.27 -114.85
CA GLY A 392 -8.22 32.99 -116.10
C GLY A 392 -7.28 32.89 -117.32
N THR A 393 -7.84 32.96 -118.53
CA THR A 393 -7.07 32.82 -119.79
C THR A 393 -6.14 34.02 -120.05
N CYS A 394 -6.60 35.24 -119.77
CA CYS A 394 -5.79 36.46 -119.75
C CYS A 394 -5.14 36.71 -118.36
N GLY A 395 -5.19 35.74 -117.43
CA GLY A 395 -4.66 35.87 -116.06
C GLY A 395 -5.64 36.50 -115.05
N CYS A 396 -5.10 37.12 -114.01
CA CYS A 396 -5.83 37.94 -113.02
C CYS A 396 -5.87 39.42 -113.46
N LEU A 397 -6.89 40.17 -113.04
CA LEU A 397 -7.12 41.61 -113.27
C LEU A 397 -7.56 42.01 -114.69
N LYS A 398 -7.91 41.04 -115.54
CA LYS A 398 -8.49 41.27 -116.87
C LYS A 398 -9.68 40.35 -117.10
N GLU A 399 -10.73 40.87 -117.71
CA GLU A 399 -11.86 40.06 -118.14
C GLU A 399 -11.45 39.12 -119.27
N ASP A 400 -11.87 37.85 -119.19
CA ASP A 400 -11.67 36.86 -120.25
C ASP A 400 -12.79 37.01 -121.29
N ALA A 401 -12.81 38.13 -122.00
CA ALA A 401 -13.82 38.47 -123.00
C ALA A 401 -13.26 38.34 -124.42
N ASP A 402 -14.03 37.68 -125.29
CA ASP A 402 -13.79 37.53 -126.73
C ASP A 402 -14.63 38.61 -127.44
N TYR A 403 -13.98 39.72 -127.84
CA TYR A 403 -14.69 40.92 -128.29
C TYR A 403 -15.00 40.90 -129.77
N ASP A 404 -14.20 40.20 -130.58
CA ASP A 404 -14.46 40.02 -132.01
C ASP A 404 -15.20 38.71 -132.33
N ASN A 405 -15.36 37.86 -131.31
CA ASN A 405 -16.20 36.67 -131.27
C ASN A 405 -15.72 35.57 -132.22
N ASP A 406 -14.40 35.46 -132.40
CA ASP A 406 -13.72 34.47 -133.23
C ASP A 406 -13.35 33.17 -132.47
N GLY A 407 -13.44 33.20 -131.14
CA GLY A 407 -13.16 32.08 -130.23
C GLY A 407 -11.72 32.00 -129.72
N ASN A 408 -10.85 32.96 -130.03
CA ASN A 408 -9.45 33.01 -129.59
C ASN A 408 -9.17 34.21 -128.65
N ILE A 409 -9.62 34.08 -127.40
CA ILE A 409 -9.49 35.11 -126.34
C ILE A 409 -8.05 35.62 -126.13
N MET A 410 -7.02 34.83 -126.49
CA MET A 410 -5.61 35.23 -126.30
C MET A 410 -5.16 36.34 -127.25
N GLU A 411 -5.71 36.44 -128.46
CA GLU A 411 -5.38 37.52 -129.41
C GLU A 411 -6.01 38.85 -129.00
N ASP A 412 -7.15 38.81 -128.30
CA ASP A 412 -7.85 39.99 -127.76
C ASP A 412 -7.26 40.52 -126.43
N CYS A 413 -6.30 39.79 -125.83
CA CYS A 413 -5.53 40.32 -124.72
C CYS A 413 -4.44 41.31 -125.24
N ASP A 414 -4.83 42.42 -125.90
CA ASP A 414 -3.93 43.31 -126.67
C ASP A 414 -2.70 43.82 -125.86
N PRO A 415 -1.46 43.75 -126.40
CA PRO A 415 -0.24 44.16 -125.70
C PRO A 415 0.16 45.62 -125.96
N ILE A 416 0.45 46.36 -124.88
CA ILE A 416 0.93 47.75 -124.91
C ILE A 416 2.41 47.80 -125.36
N TYR A 417 2.74 48.41 -126.53
CA TYR A 417 4.10 48.54 -127.08
C TYR A 417 4.74 49.94 -126.90
N PRO A 418 5.82 50.08 -126.12
CA PRO A 418 6.52 51.37 -125.93
C PRO A 418 7.50 51.72 -127.09
N CYS A 419 7.60 53.00 -127.47
CA CYS A 419 8.51 53.57 -128.48
C CYS A 419 9.34 54.75 -127.94
N MET A 420 10.47 55.08 -128.56
CA MET A 420 11.24 56.31 -128.27
C MET A 420 11.51 57.21 -129.49
N GLU A 421 11.54 56.64 -130.70
CA GLU A 421 11.60 57.37 -131.97
C GLU A 421 10.72 56.69 -133.03
N ASP A 422 10.32 57.43 -134.08
CA ASP A 422 9.35 56.95 -135.09
C ASP A 422 9.77 55.63 -135.78
N SER A 423 11.07 55.34 -135.84
CA SER A 423 11.60 54.10 -136.42
C SER A 423 11.38 52.84 -135.55
N ASP A 424 10.95 53.00 -134.30
CA ASP A 424 10.58 51.88 -133.41
C ASP A 424 9.12 51.45 -133.59
N CYS A 425 8.33 52.23 -134.35
CA CYS A 425 6.94 51.93 -134.64
C CYS A 425 6.78 51.15 -135.95
N PRO A 426 5.80 50.24 -136.06
CA PRO A 426 5.60 49.45 -137.27
C PRO A 426 5.31 50.34 -138.48
N THR A 427 6.10 50.21 -139.55
CA THR A 427 5.88 50.93 -140.80
C THR A 427 4.96 50.13 -141.72
N ASP A 428 3.76 50.63 -142.00
CA ASP A 428 2.90 50.13 -143.07
C ASP A 428 3.02 51.06 -144.29
N GLU A 429 3.16 50.51 -145.50
CA GLU A 429 3.53 51.27 -146.72
C GLU A 429 2.50 52.34 -147.10
N ASP A 430 1.27 52.23 -146.58
CA ASP A 430 0.18 53.16 -146.84
C ASP A 430 -0.09 54.15 -145.68
N ASN A 431 0.47 53.95 -144.48
CA ASN A 431 0.28 54.88 -143.35
C ASN A 431 1.26 54.62 -142.17
N PRO A 432 2.32 55.45 -141.99
CA PRO A 432 3.28 55.25 -140.91
C PRO A 432 2.71 55.61 -139.53
N TRP A 433 2.85 54.70 -138.57
CA TRP A 433 2.61 54.98 -137.15
C TRP A 433 3.70 55.91 -136.63
N LEU A 434 3.31 56.94 -135.89
CA LEU A 434 4.23 57.96 -135.38
C LEU A 434 4.37 57.82 -133.87
N CYS A 435 5.58 57.99 -133.37
CA CYS A 435 5.86 58.09 -131.95
C CYS A 435 5.68 59.57 -131.56
N ASP A 436 4.44 59.97 -131.30
CA ASP A 436 4.10 61.37 -131.01
C ASP A 436 4.57 61.78 -129.61
N GLN A 437 5.47 62.77 -129.55
CA GLN A 437 6.08 63.24 -128.29
C GLN A 437 5.11 64.02 -127.40
N GLU A 438 3.93 64.40 -127.89
CA GLU A 438 2.91 65.08 -127.08
C GLU A 438 2.11 64.11 -126.16
N PHE A 439 2.16 62.79 -126.40
CA PHE A 439 1.52 61.75 -125.56
C PHE A 439 2.50 60.96 -124.68
N CYS A 440 3.70 61.51 -124.44
CA CYS A 440 4.68 60.92 -123.54
C CYS A 440 4.35 61.28 -122.08
N THR A 441 4.10 60.27 -121.24
CA THR A 441 3.85 60.48 -119.81
C THR A 441 5.11 60.22 -118.99
N THR A 442 5.35 61.04 -117.97
CA THR A 442 6.41 60.81 -116.98
C THR A 442 5.93 60.03 -115.76
N GLU A 443 4.69 59.53 -115.79
CA GLU A 443 4.07 58.77 -114.71
C GLU A 443 3.68 57.38 -115.21
N PRO A 444 4.18 56.28 -114.60
CA PRO A 444 3.55 54.97 -114.82
C PRO A 444 2.08 55.03 -114.31
N PRO A 445 1.17 54.18 -114.81
CA PRO A 445 -0.17 54.09 -114.25
C PRO A 445 -0.09 53.90 -112.73
N ASN A 446 -0.70 54.83 -112.00
CA ASN A 446 -0.69 54.88 -110.54
C ASN A 446 -1.24 53.58 -109.95
N LEU A 447 -0.38 52.76 -109.35
CA LEU A 447 -0.76 51.91 -108.22
C LEU A 447 -0.13 52.52 -106.97
N GLY A 448 -0.99 53.05 -106.12
CA GLY A 448 -0.64 53.93 -105.01
C GLY A 448 0.27 53.26 -103.99
N VAL A 449 1.40 53.90 -103.69
CA VAL A 449 2.18 53.61 -102.49
C VAL A 449 2.36 54.89 -101.69
N SER A 450 1.70 54.92 -100.53
CA SER A 450 1.78 55.98 -99.54
C SER A 450 3.15 55.95 -98.84
N ARG A 451 3.89 57.06 -98.91
CA ARG A 451 5.25 57.20 -98.33
C ARG A 451 5.22 57.20 -96.80
N ARG A 452 6.04 56.35 -96.16
CA ARG A 452 6.61 56.61 -94.83
C ARG A 452 8.11 56.94 -94.93
N ARG A 453 8.54 57.90 -94.10
CA ARG A 453 9.91 58.43 -94.01
C ARG A 453 10.90 57.37 -93.53
N GLY A 454 12.03 57.24 -94.22
CA GLY A 454 13.20 56.51 -93.73
C GLY A 454 14.39 56.72 -94.66
N LEU A 455 15.51 57.21 -94.12
CA LEU A 455 16.70 57.62 -94.86
C LEU A 455 17.31 56.49 -95.72
N ARG A 456 17.64 56.79 -96.98
CA ARG A 456 18.90 56.38 -97.63
C ARG A 456 19.14 57.15 -98.94
N ARG A 457 20.43 57.37 -99.21
CA ARG A 457 21.01 58.26 -100.23
C ARG A 457 20.50 57.96 -101.63
N ARG A 458 20.03 59.00 -102.34
CA ARG A 458 19.70 58.95 -103.78
C ARG A 458 20.98 58.89 -104.62
N LEU A 459 21.18 57.78 -105.31
CA LEU A 459 21.78 57.78 -106.65
C LEU A 459 20.72 58.36 -107.61
N GLN A 460 21.14 59.32 -108.42
CA GLN A 460 20.28 60.10 -109.30
C GLN A 460 20.15 59.37 -110.65
N PHE A 461 19.11 58.56 -110.80
CA PHE A 461 18.65 58.05 -112.10
C PHE A 461 17.43 58.87 -112.53
N SER A 462 17.48 59.46 -113.73
CA SER A 462 16.34 60.13 -114.38
C SER A 462 15.29 59.06 -114.75
N PRO A 463 13.97 59.32 -114.56
CA PRO A 463 12.94 58.34 -114.91
C PRO A 463 12.86 58.14 -116.43
N PRO A 464 12.63 56.91 -116.93
CA PRO A 464 12.38 56.67 -118.35
C PRO A 464 11.03 57.29 -118.73
N ILE A 465 11.02 58.03 -119.83
CA ILE A 465 9.79 58.52 -120.47
C ILE A 465 9.23 57.33 -121.26
N PHE A 466 7.97 56.96 -121.02
CA PHE A 466 7.28 55.95 -121.82
C PHE A 466 6.42 56.67 -122.86
N CYS A 467 6.81 56.55 -124.12
CA CYS A 467 5.99 56.95 -125.26
C CYS A 467 5.43 55.68 -125.91
N TYR A 468 4.26 55.77 -126.54
CA TYR A 468 3.61 54.64 -127.21
C TYR A 468 3.33 55.00 -128.66
N CYS A 469 3.43 54.01 -129.55
CA CYS A 469 3.13 54.20 -130.96
C CYS A 469 1.63 54.51 -131.13
N TYR A 470 1.32 55.51 -131.95
CA TYR A 470 -0.06 55.92 -132.22
C TYR A 470 -0.30 56.07 -133.73
N ASN A 471 -1.53 55.76 -134.17
CA ASN A 471 -1.94 55.88 -135.56
C ASN A 471 -2.96 57.02 -135.75
N PRO A 472 -2.56 58.17 -136.33
CA PRO A 472 -3.44 59.34 -136.48
C PRO A 472 -4.60 59.13 -137.46
N SER A 473 -4.61 58.03 -138.23
CA SER A 473 -5.70 57.75 -139.19
C SER A 473 -6.90 57.02 -138.58
N LEU A 474 -6.82 56.58 -137.33
CA LEU A 474 -7.90 55.89 -136.62
C LEU A 474 -8.71 56.79 -135.66
N ASP A 475 -8.28 58.04 -135.44
CA ASP A 475 -8.95 58.93 -134.48
C ASP A 475 -9.88 59.94 -135.17
N VAL A 476 -11.05 59.43 -135.55
CA VAL A 476 -12.26 60.23 -135.76
C VAL A 476 -13.13 60.10 -134.51
N GLY A 477 -12.70 60.77 -133.43
CA GLY A 477 -13.60 61.28 -132.41
C GLY A 477 -13.77 60.42 -131.16
N ARG A 478 -12.90 60.64 -130.16
CA ARG A 478 -13.30 60.92 -128.77
C ARG A 478 -12.14 61.48 -127.97
N MET A 479 -12.25 62.76 -127.58
CA MET A 479 -11.46 63.37 -126.51
C MET A 479 -12.28 63.44 -125.20
N PRO A 480 -11.62 63.60 -124.03
CA PRO A 480 -11.94 62.91 -122.78
C PRO A 480 -12.71 63.78 -121.76
N THR A 481 -13.25 63.15 -120.71
CA THR A 481 -13.63 63.86 -119.47
C THR A 481 -12.89 63.29 -118.28
N ALA A 482 -12.11 64.16 -117.66
CA ALA A 482 -11.31 63.97 -116.47
C ALA A 482 -12.16 63.95 -115.18
N MET A 483 -11.56 63.33 -114.16
CA MET A 483 -11.60 63.66 -112.73
C MET A 483 -12.50 64.84 -112.30
N ASP A 484 -13.51 64.53 -111.49
CA ASP A 484 -14.09 65.42 -110.48
C ASP A 484 -14.79 64.54 -109.42
N ASP A 485 -14.24 64.45 -108.20
CA ASP A 485 -14.95 64.78 -106.95
C ASP A 485 -14.05 64.50 -105.72
N LEU A 486 -13.56 65.58 -105.12
CA LEU A 486 -13.10 65.61 -103.73
C LEU A 486 -14.23 66.12 -102.85
N SER A 487 -14.33 65.54 -101.64
CA SER A 487 -14.92 66.09 -100.41
C SER A 487 -16.36 65.70 -100.06
N LYS A 488 -16.49 64.91 -98.98
CA LYS A 488 -17.47 65.08 -97.88
C LYS A 488 -17.27 63.99 -96.81
N TRP A 489 -16.50 64.28 -95.76
CA TRP A 489 -17.01 64.29 -94.38
C TRP A 489 -15.89 64.63 -93.40
N SER A 490 -16.03 65.82 -92.83
CA SER A 490 -15.35 66.27 -91.62
C SER A 490 -16.16 65.86 -90.39
N SER A 491 -15.44 65.76 -89.26
CA SER A 491 -15.82 66.16 -87.90
C SER A 491 -16.86 65.33 -87.12
N ASN A 492 -16.40 64.69 -86.03
CA ASN A 492 -16.66 65.07 -84.62
C ASN A 492 -15.95 64.10 -83.65
N PHE A 493 -15.05 64.57 -82.76
CA PHE A 493 -15.29 64.89 -81.34
C PHE A 493 -15.90 63.73 -80.53
N GLY A 494 -15.37 63.26 -79.39
CA GLY A 494 -14.25 63.70 -78.57
C GLY A 494 -14.11 62.83 -77.30
N THR A 495 -12.98 63.00 -76.63
CA THR A 495 -12.70 62.87 -75.18
C THR A 495 -13.53 61.93 -74.29
N SER A 496 -12.86 61.00 -73.60
CA SER A 496 -12.87 60.96 -72.12
C SER A 496 -11.71 60.14 -71.55
N ASN A 497 -11.05 60.72 -70.55
CA ASN A 497 -10.10 60.10 -69.62
C ASN A 497 -10.75 58.99 -68.79
N LYS A 498 -10.00 57.94 -68.41
CA LYS A 498 -9.44 57.80 -67.05
C LYS A 498 -8.76 56.43 -66.84
N ARG A 499 -7.63 56.51 -66.13
CA ARG A 499 -6.90 55.45 -65.43
C ARG A 499 -7.85 54.54 -64.62
N ARG A 500 -7.65 53.23 -64.68
CA ARG A 500 -6.82 52.49 -63.71
C ARG A 500 -6.38 51.18 -64.31
#